data_AF-A0A2U2X6C3-F1
#
_entry.id   AF-A0A2U2X6C3-F1
#
_cell.length_a   1.000
_cell.length_b   1.000
_cell.length_c   1.000
_cell.angle_alpha   90.00
_cell.angle_beta   90.00
_cell.angle_gamma   90.00
#
_symmetry.space_group_name_H-M   'P 1'
#
loop_
_entity.id
_entity.type
_entity.pdbx_description
1 polymer ?
#
loop_
_entity_poly.entity_id
_entity_poly.type
_entity_poly.pdbx_seq_one_letter_code
_entity_poly.pdbx_strand_id
1 'polypeptide(L)'
;MFTYSNTSGDNFAENVPDYGCLILQPNPSWFYFQISQDGDITLQIEQSNTLGGIPNLDVDFIAYGPFDDPTSACVSKLTSSNIVDCSRRKDVIEFINITNTKAGEFYLLLLTNFSKSPGFITVTQTSGNASTNCNLLNPTITSDETSCKGDILTLDAKTDQATSYKWFQDDGNGNFDRIELANNSEYNVTSSNIYKTEAYNNDNVLLRKYEFNIEFFERPIFTFENEYILCTNLNGTEEIETPLILDTGLDDSEHSFIWSLNDVVIASETKSYIIPTSEGDYTVEVTSLSTFCSTIKNTTVNFSSPPVITANVITNAFTNYHTIEANTSGIGKNNYQFSIDNGPWQDTGIFNNVSFGEHIITARDTNGCGISSTKVMAIEYPKYFTPNNDGFNDTWNITGLKNQPQAKIYIYNRYGKLLKQLNPSYSSGWDGTFKGVIMPNNDYWFTIEYIEPRDGLIKVFKAHFTLKR
;
A
#
# COMPACT_ATOMS: atom_id res chain seq x y z
N MET A 1 28.65 -46.03 27.56
CA MET A 1 28.20 -44.92 28.42
C MET A 1 28.51 -43.63 27.70
N PHE A 2 27.53 -42.74 27.58
CA PHE A 2 27.65 -41.45 26.90
C PHE A 2 26.96 -40.40 27.78
N THR A 3 27.58 -39.23 27.96
CA THR A 3 27.03 -38.14 28.79
C THR A 3 27.11 -36.83 28.03
N TYR A 4 26.03 -36.05 28.04
CA TYR A 4 25.96 -34.76 27.36
C TYR A 4 25.18 -33.75 28.21
N SER A 5 25.44 -32.46 28.01
CA SER A 5 24.64 -31.39 28.63
C SER A 5 23.28 -31.28 27.95
N ASN A 6 22.20 -31.33 28.71
CA ASN A 6 20.84 -31.19 28.19
C ASN A 6 20.62 -29.79 27.59
N THR A 7 19.53 -29.64 26.84
CA THR A 7 19.01 -28.32 26.48
C THR A 7 18.10 -27.81 27.62
N SER A 8 18.04 -26.50 27.84
CA SER A 8 17.23 -25.86 28.90
C SER A 8 16.70 -24.51 28.42
N GLY A 9 15.62 -24.03 29.04
CA GLY A 9 14.88 -22.85 28.57
C GLY A 9 13.44 -23.20 28.20
N ASP A 10 12.89 -22.51 27.19
CA ASP A 10 11.51 -22.68 26.72
C ASP A 10 11.44 -23.14 25.25
N ASN A 11 12.40 -23.98 24.83
CA ASN A 11 12.37 -24.60 23.51
C ASN A 11 11.41 -25.80 23.50
N PHE A 12 10.81 -26.08 22.34
CA PHE A 12 9.98 -27.25 22.11
C PHE A 12 10.52 -28.01 20.91
N ALA A 13 10.24 -29.32 20.85
CA ALA A 13 10.57 -30.11 19.67
C ALA A 13 9.80 -29.65 18.43
N GLU A 14 10.44 -29.86 17.28
CA GLU A 14 9.90 -29.55 15.95
C GLU A 14 8.51 -30.17 15.76
N ASN A 15 7.74 -29.69 14.79
CA ASN A 15 6.43 -30.26 14.54
C ASN A 15 6.57 -31.60 13.79
N VAL A 16 6.57 -32.72 14.52
CA VAL A 16 6.58 -34.07 13.93
C VAL A 16 5.21 -34.75 14.02
N PRO A 17 4.88 -35.69 13.12
CA PRO A 17 3.55 -36.28 13.03
C PRO A 17 3.09 -37.02 14.29
N ASP A 18 4.02 -37.64 15.02
CA ASP A 18 3.68 -38.49 16.16
C ASP A 18 4.82 -38.53 17.20
N TYR A 19 4.56 -37.97 18.39
CA TYR A 19 5.45 -38.04 19.55
C TYR A 19 5.13 -39.19 20.52
N GLY A 20 4.27 -40.11 20.09
CA GLY A 20 3.88 -41.27 20.87
C GLY A 20 3.32 -40.91 22.23
N CYS A 21 4.03 -41.37 23.27
CA CYS A 21 3.61 -41.17 24.64
C CYS A 21 3.96 -39.78 25.19
N LEU A 22 4.85 -39.02 24.54
CA LEU A 22 5.23 -37.68 24.99
C LEU A 22 4.12 -36.68 24.64
N ILE A 23 3.52 -36.08 25.66
CA ILE A 23 2.46 -35.07 25.49
C ILE A 23 3.07 -33.68 25.23
N LEU A 24 4.26 -33.43 25.78
CA LEU A 24 5.08 -32.24 25.56
C LEU A 24 6.52 -32.68 25.38
N GLN A 25 7.29 -31.89 24.63
CA GLN A 25 8.70 -32.17 24.33
C GLN A 25 9.55 -30.93 24.63
N PRO A 26 9.57 -30.45 25.89
CA PRO A 26 10.34 -29.28 26.25
C PRO A 26 11.83 -29.60 26.17
N ASN A 27 12.59 -28.68 25.60
CA ASN A 27 14.04 -28.75 25.50
C ASN A 27 14.50 -30.15 25.03
N PRO A 28 14.14 -30.51 23.79
CA PRO A 28 14.50 -31.80 23.21
C PRO A 28 16.00 -31.88 22.91
N SER A 29 16.49 -33.11 22.83
CA SER A 29 17.78 -33.46 22.24
C SER A 29 17.61 -34.77 21.46
N TRP A 30 17.96 -34.74 20.18
CA TRP A 30 17.84 -35.88 19.28
C TRP A 30 19.18 -36.61 19.14
N PHE A 31 19.17 -37.93 19.25
CA PHE A 31 20.34 -38.80 19.11
C PHE A 31 20.04 -39.92 18.13
N TYR A 32 21.06 -40.41 17.44
CA TYR A 32 20.96 -41.67 16.73
C TYR A 32 22.05 -42.63 17.21
N PHE A 33 21.76 -43.92 17.12
CA PHE A 33 22.75 -44.96 17.35
C PHE A 33 22.53 -46.12 16.38
N GLN A 34 23.62 -46.80 16.04
CA GLN A 34 23.61 -47.97 15.17
C GLN A 34 23.86 -49.23 15.98
N ILE A 35 23.11 -50.28 15.67
CA ILE A 35 23.33 -51.62 16.22
C ILE A 35 24.50 -52.28 15.50
N SER A 36 25.49 -52.75 16.26
CA SER A 36 26.67 -53.45 15.73
C SER A 36 26.57 -54.97 15.86
N GLN A 37 25.72 -55.47 16.76
CA GLN A 37 25.48 -56.90 16.96
C GLN A 37 24.00 -57.16 17.21
N ASP A 38 23.45 -58.20 16.58
CA ASP A 38 22.08 -58.67 16.78
C ASP A 38 21.73 -58.96 18.24
N GLY A 39 20.48 -58.67 18.62
CA GLY A 39 19.90 -59.07 19.90
C GLY A 39 18.99 -58.03 20.51
N ASP A 40 18.65 -58.22 21.78
CA ASP A 40 17.94 -57.21 22.56
C ASP A 40 18.94 -56.21 23.17
N ILE A 41 18.52 -54.97 23.34
CA ILE A 41 19.29 -53.90 23.99
C ILE A 41 18.41 -53.16 25.00
N THR A 42 18.95 -52.95 26.21
CA THR A 42 18.38 -52.06 27.20
C THR A 42 19.35 -50.93 27.50
N LEU A 43 18.88 -49.68 27.32
CA LEU A 43 19.61 -48.46 27.66
C LEU A 43 18.96 -47.83 28.89
N GLN A 44 19.75 -47.59 29.94
CA GLN A 44 19.37 -46.71 31.04
C GLN A 44 19.70 -45.28 30.66
N ILE A 45 18.75 -44.38 30.88
CA ILE A 45 18.94 -42.94 30.81
C ILE A 45 18.78 -42.34 32.20
N GLU A 46 19.61 -41.38 32.54
CA GLU A 46 19.55 -40.68 33.83
C GLU A 46 19.96 -39.22 33.67
N GLN A 47 19.41 -38.33 34.49
CA GLN A 47 19.73 -36.91 34.42
C GLN A 47 20.13 -36.33 35.77
N SER A 48 21.29 -35.66 35.81
CA SER A 48 21.81 -34.97 36.99
C SER A 48 22.09 -33.50 36.70
N ASN A 49 21.88 -32.62 37.66
CA ASN A 49 22.26 -31.21 37.57
C ASN A 49 23.78 -30.97 37.63
N THR A 50 24.58 -32.02 37.91
CA THR A 50 26.05 -31.96 37.95
C THR A 50 26.65 -33.11 37.15
N LEU A 51 27.75 -32.87 36.45
CA LEU A 51 28.39 -33.89 35.61
C LEU A 51 28.89 -35.06 36.47
N GLY A 52 28.36 -36.27 36.23
CA GLY A 52 28.66 -37.46 37.04
C GLY A 52 28.06 -37.43 38.45
N GLY A 53 27.12 -36.52 38.72
CA GLY A 53 26.40 -36.42 39.98
C GLY A 53 25.30 -37.46 40.14
N ILE A 54 24.64 -37.44 41.30
CA ILE A 54 23.48 -38.30 41.57
C ILE A 54 22.31 -37.82 40.68
N PRO A 55 21.60 -38.72 39.96
CA PRO A 55 20.43 -38.35 39.17
C PRO A 55 19.37 -37.67 40.03
N ASN A 56 18.93 -36.49 39.61
CA ASN A 56 18.01 -35.63 40.37
C ASN A 56 17.10 -34.74 39.50
N LEU A 57 17.15 -34.91 38.19
CA LEU A 57 16.29 -34.20 37.24
C LEU A 57 15.48 -35.20 36.43
N ASP A 58 14.27 -34.80 36.08
CA ASP A 58 13.31 -35.57 35.27
C ASP A 58 13.77 -35.66 33.81
N VAL A 59 13.76 -36.87 33.24
CA VAL A 59 14.12 -37.15 31.85
C VAL A 59 13.07 -38.05 31.22
N ASP A 60 12.48 -37.59 30.12
CA ASP A 60 11.54 -38.39 29.32
C ASP A 60 12.18 -38.77 27.98
N PHE A 61 11.69 -39.83 27.34
CA PHE A 61 12.18 -40.23 26.03
C PHE A 61 11.12 -40.79 25.08
N ILE A 62 11.46 -40.76 23.79
CA ILE A 62 10.86 -41.61 22.77
C ILE A 62 11.94 -42.12 21.82
N ALA A 63 11.86 -43.40 21.46
CA ALA A 63 12.75 -44.06 20.52
C ALA A 63 11.98 -44.54 19.29
N TYR A 64 12.56 -44.30 18.10
CA TYR A 64 12.04 -44.71 16.80
C TYR A 64 13.02 -45.60 16.05
N GLY A 65 12.52 -46.52 15.24
CA GLY A 65 13.28 -47.35 14.32
C GLY A 65 12.62 -48.71 14.05
N PRO A 66 13.34 -49.64 13.41
CA PRO A 66 14.66 -49.45 12.82
C PRO A 66 14.60 -48.60 11.53
N PHE A 67 15.71 -47.94 11.20
CA PHE A 67 15.95 -47.21 9.95
C PHE A 67 17.18 -47.77 9.22
N ASP A 68 17.21 -47.58 7.90
CA ASP A 68 18.30 -48.06 7.03
C ASP A 68 19.58 -47.20 7.17
N ASP A 69 19.42 -45.91 7.48
CA ASP A 69 20.51 -44.95 7.69
C ASP A 69 20.06 -43.75 8.57
N PRO A 70 20.99 -42.96 9.15
CA PRO A 70 20.65 -41.82 10.03
C PRO A 70 19.86 -40.69 9.36
N THR A 71 19.96 -40.52 8.04
CA THR A 71 19.29 -39.45 7.28
C THR A 71 17.89 -39.83 6.83
N SER A 72 17.60 -41.13 6.76
CA SER A 72 16.30 -41.68 6.38
C SER A 72 15.21 -41.49 7.45
N ALA A 73 15.59 -41.13 8.68
CA ALA A 73 14.70 -40.81 9.81
C ALA A 73 14.19 -39.36 9.75
N CYS A 74 13.70 -38.93 8.58
CA CYS A 74 13.10 -37.61 8.42
C CYS A 74 11.72 -37.54 9.11
N VAL A 75 11.27 -36.31 9.40
CA VAL A 75 10.02 -36.01 10.12
C VAL A 75 8.81 -36.79 9.59
N SER A 76 8.69 -37.00 8.26
CA SER A 76 7.57 -37.74 7.66
C SER A 76 7.54 -39.25 7.98
N LYS A 77 8.62 -39.82 8.52
CA LYS A 77 8.71 -41.24 8.92
C LYS A 77 8.65 -41.46 10.44
N LEU A 78 8.52 -40.40 11.22
CA LEU A 78 8.31 -40.46 12.66
C LEU A 78 6.81 -40.66 12.93
N THR A 79 6.36 -41.90 12.81
CA THR A 79 4.98 -42.34 12.94
C THR A 79 4.85 -43.37 14.06
N SER A 80 3.65 -43.56 14.61
CA SER A 80 3.36 -44.60 15.62
C SER A 80 3.85 -46.01 15.26
N SER A 81 3.89 -46.35 13.96
CA SER A 81 4.37 -47.65 13.49
C SER A 81 5.86 -47.88 13.73
N ASN A 82 6.64 -46.81 13.87
CA ASN A 82 8.09 -46.86 14.02
C ASN A 82 8.54 -46.57 15.45
N ILE A 83 7.62 -46.37 16.40
CA ILE A 83 7.97 -46.19 17.81
C ILE A 83 8.33 -47.54 18.41
N VAL A 84 9.56 -47.66 18.92
CA VAL A 84 10.04 -48.89 19.54
C VAL A 84 9.93 -48.88 21.06
N ASP A 85 10.07 -47.70 21.69
CA ASP A 85 9.82 -47.52 23.12
C ASP A 85 9.59 -46.03 23.43
N CYS A 86 8.89 -45.73 24.51
CA CYS A 86 8.60 -44.36 24.95
C CYS A 86 8.22 -44.33 26.43
N SER A 87 8.73 -43.33 27.16
CA SER A 87 8.30 -43.05 28.53
C SER A 87 8.18 -41.56 28.80
N ARG A 88 7.24 -41.24 29.69
CA ARG A 88 6.91 -39.86 30.13
C ARG A 88 6.73 -39.80 31.65
N ARG A 89 7.44 -40.66 32.37
CA ARG A 89 7.27 -40.82 33.81
C ARG A 89 8.10 -39.74 34.48
N LYS A 90 7.66 -39.32 35.67
CA LYS A 90 8.42 -38.34 36.46
C LYS A 90 9.59 -39.00 37.19
N ASP A 91 10.40 -39.74 36.44
CA ASP A 91 11.48 -40.56 36.94
C ASP A 91 12.82 -39.91 36.53
N VAL A 92 13.77 -39.86 37.46
CA VAL A 92 15.12 -39.32 37.19
C VAL A 92 16.03 -40.35 36.49
N ILE A 93 15.55 -41.58 36.37
CA ILE A 93 16.17 -42.72 35.69
C ILE A 93 15.07 -43.45 34.91
N GLU A 94 15.24 -43.61 33.60
CA GLU A 94 14.34 -44.40 32.76
C GLU A 94 15.10 -45.48 31.96
N PHE A 95 14.36 -46.41 31.36
CA PHE A 95 14.92 -47.51 30.59
C PHE A 95 14.26 -47.63 29.22
N ILE A 96 15.08 -47.61 28.18
CA ILE A 96 14.71 -47.83 26.79
C ILE A 96 14.98 -49.30 26.47
N ASN A 97 13.97 -50.03 26.03
CA ASN A 97 14.04 -51.46 25.72
C ASN A 97 13.69 -51.69 24.24
N ILE A 98 14.67 -52.18 23.48
CA ILE A 98 14.48 -52.50 22.06
C ILE A 98 14.83 -53.97 21.87
N THR A 99 13.90 -54.72 21.28
CA THR A 99 14.03 -56.17 21.12
C THR A 99 14.26 -56.56 19.67
N ASN A 100 14.91 -57.71 19.47
CA ASN A 100 15.17 -58.29 18.15
C ASN A 100 15.88 -57.35 17.15
N THR A 101 16.80 -56.53 17.65
CA THR A 101 17.59 -55.63 16.80
C THR A 101 18.57 -56.41 15.92
N LYS A 102 18.90 -55.86 14.76
CA LYS A 102 19.84 -56.42 13.77
C LYS A 102 21.02 -55.51 13.54
N ALA A 103 22.20 -56.12 13.39
CA ALA A 103 23.41 -55.39 13.03
C ALA A 103 23.20 -54.60 11.73
N GLY A 104 23.52 -53.30 11.78
CA GLY A 104 23.31 -52.36 10.68
C GLY A 104 22.09 -51.45 10.87
N GLU A 105 21.12 -51.80 11.71
CA GLU A 105 19.93 -50.98 11.97
C GLU A 105 20.27 -49.70 12.74
N PHE A 106 19.56 -48.62 12.39
CA PHE A 106 19.64 -47.34 13.07
C PHE A 106 18.38 -47.05 13.88
N TYR A 107 18.57 -46.41 15.03
CA TYR A 107 17.48 -45.95 15.88
C TYR A 107 17.67 -44.48 16.21
N LEU A 108 16.57 -43.76 16.23
CA LEU A 108 16.50 -42.34 16.60
C LEU A 108 15.90 -42.23 18.00
N LEU A 109 16.52 -41.43 18.86
CA LEU A 109 16.15 -41.23 20.25
C LEU A 109 15.95 -39.74 20.51
N LEU A 110 14.76 -39.35 20.93
CA LEU A 110 14.50 -38.03 21.48
C LEU A 110 14.51 -38.13 23.00
N LEU A 111 15.33 -37.30 23.64
CA LEU A 111 15.36 -37.11 25.08
C LEU A 111 14.87 -35.71 25.41
N THR A 112 13.97 -35.56 26.38
CA THR A 112 13.43 -34.25 26.76
C THR A 112 13.83 -33.89 28.17
N ASN A 113 14.18 -32.62 28.38
CA ASN A 113 14.42 -32.08 29.71
C ASN A 113 13.12 -31.46 30.24
N PHE A 114 12.24 -32.32 30.75
CA PHE A 114 10.94 -31.91 31.32
C PHE A 114 11.10 -30.96 32.50
N SER A 115 12.20 -31.11 33.27
CA SER A 115 12.56 -30.22 34.37
C SER A 115 12.92 -28.80 33.92
N LYS A 116 13.14 -28.56 32.61
CA LYS A 116 13.63 -27.31 32.02
C LYS A 116 14.89 -26.73 32.67
N SER A 117 15.59 -27.57 33.43
CA SER A 117 16.70 -27.18 34.28
C SER A 117 18.02 -27.61 33.64
N PRO A 118 19.08 -26.77 33.65
CA PRO A 118 20.39 -27.18 33.15
C PRO A 118 20.89 -28.43 33.88
N GLY A 119 21.48 -29.35 33.13
CA GLY A 119 21.99 -30.60 33.66
C GLY A 119 22.68 -31.46 32.60
N PHE A 120 22.96 -32.70 32.97
CA PHE A 120 23.67 -33.68 32.17
C PHE A 120 22.84 -34.94 32.10
N ILE A 121 22.57 -35.42 30.89
CA ILE A 121 21.90 -36.70 30.65
C ILE A 121 22.98 -37.72 30.31
N THR A 122 22.92 -38.86 30.99
CA THR A 122 23.81 -40.00 30.77
C THR A 122 23.00 -41.18 30.24
N VAL A 123 23.48 -41.78 29.14
CA VAL A 123 22.92 -42.99 28.54
C VAL A 123 23.91 -44.14 28.70
N THR A 124 23.46 -45.23 29.31
CA THR A 124 24.29 -46.42 29.58
C THR A 124 23.56 -47.67 29.15
N GLN A 125 24.18 -48.51 28.33
CA GLN A 125 23.67 -49.85 28.09
C GLN A 125 23.84 -50.69 29.36
N THR A 126 22.74 -51.22 29.90
CA THR A 126 22.73 -51.95 31.18
C THR A 126 22.50 -53.45 31.01
N SER A 127 21.87 -53.87 29.92
CA SER A 127 21.67 -55.29 29.60
C SER A 127 21.41 -55.50 28.09
N GLY A 128 21.25 -56.77 27.70
CA GLY A 128 21.06 -57.18 26.32
C GLY A 128 22.30 -57.83 25.70
N ASN A 129 22.09 -58.62 24.65
CA ASN A 129 23.16 -59.30 23.90
C ASN A 129 23.57 -58.52 22.63
N ALA A 130 22.77 -57.54 22.23
CA ALA A 130 23.16 -56.59 21.20
C ALA A 130 24.22 -55.62 21.73
N SER A 131 24.96 -54.99 20.83
CA SER A 131 25.85 -53.88 21.16
C SER A 131 25.66 -52.74 20.17
N THR A 132 26.05 -51.53 20.58
CA THR A 132 26.11 -50.37 19.67
C THR A 132 27.54 -50.20 19.17
N ASN A 133 27.71 -49.51 18.04
CA ASN A 133 29.04 -49.17 17.52
C ASN A 133 29.80 -48.11 18.37
N CYS A 134 29.32 -47.80 19.59
CA CYS A 134 29.81 -46.75 20.50
C CYS A 134 29.86 -45.32 19.92
N ASN A 135 29.37 -45.10 18.70
CA ASN A 135 29.19 -43.79 18.10
C ASN A 135 27.78 -43.29 18.44
N LEU A 136 27.54 -42.92 19.70
CA LEU A 136 26.54 -41.87 19.96
C LEU A 136 27.16 -40.59 19.42
N LEU A 137 26.88 -40.31 18.15
CA LEU A 137 27.39 -39.13 17.49
C LEU A 137 26.79 -37.93 18.22
N ASN A 138 27.66 -37.02 18.69
CA ASN A 138 27.26 -35.70 19.18
C ASN A 138 26.36 -35.10 18.10
N PRO A 139 25.04 -35.05 18.33
CA PRO A 139 24.14 -34.60 17.29
C PRO A 139 24.46 -33.14 17.04
N THR A 140 24.62 -32.80 15.77
CA THR A 140 24.50 -31.41 15.35
C THR A 140 23.09 -30.97 15.75
N ILE A 141 22.98 -29.96 16.61
CA ILE A 141 21.66 -29.37 16.88
C ILE A 141 21.26 -28.62 15.62
N THR A 142 20.24 -29.12 14.92
CA THR A 142 19.65 -28.47 13.76
C THR A 142 18.53 -27.55 14.22
N SER A 143 18.51 -26.31 13.74
CA SER A 143 17.32 -25.46 13.75
C SER A 143 17.03 -24.94 12.37
N ASP A 144 15.77 -25.10 11.94
CA ASP A 144 15.23 -24.39 10.79
C ASP A 144 14.73 -23.03 11.27
N GLU A 145 15.27 -21.94 10.72
CA GLU A 145 14.82 -20.58 11.02
C GLU A 145 14.47 -19.84 9.73
N THR A 146 13.36 -19.11 9.75
CA THR A 146 12.86 -18.37 8.59
C THR A 146 12.76 -16.88 8.88
N SER A 147 12.98 -16.06 7.86
CA SER A 147 12.93 -14.60 7.97
C SER A 147 12.58 -13.95 6.62
N CYS A 148 12.46 -12.63 6.57
CA CYS A 148 12.11 -11.91 5.35
C CYS A 148 13.33 -11.21 4.77
N LYS A 149 13.46 -11.20 3.44
CA LYS A 149 14.57 -10.51 2.78
C LYS A 149 14.66 -9.05 3.23
N GLY A 150 15.88 -8.63 3.57
CA GLY A 150 16.18 -7.33 4.17
C GLY A 150 16.29 -7.35 5.69
N ASP A 151 15.83 -8.40 6.36
CA ASP A 151 15.98 -8.57 7.81
C ASP A 151 17.38 -9.07 8.18
N ILE A 152 17.70 -8.93 9.46
CA ILE A 152 18.88 -9.50 10.08
C ILE A 152 18.41 -10.52 11.11
N LEU A 153 18.80 -11.78 10.93
CA LEU A 153 18.52 -12.85 11.87
C LEU A 153 19.78 -13.13 12.70
N THR A 154 19.65 -13.19 14.03
CA THR A 154 20.76 -13.50 14.94
C THR A 154 20.68 -14.96 15.36
N LEU A 155 21.63 -15.76 14.91
CA LEU A 155 21.80 -17.15 15.31
C LEU A 155 22.51 -17.19 16.66
N ASP A 156 21.96 -17.91 17.65
CA ASP A 156 22.57 -18.08 18.98
C ASP A 156 23.01 -19.53 19.20
N ALA A 157 24.31 -19.72 19.37
CA ALA A 157 24.96 -21.00 19.64
C ALA A 157 25.61 -21.05 21.02
N LYS A 158 25.18 -20.20 21.96
CA LYS A 158 25.73 -20.17 23.32
C LYS A 158 25.81 -21.57 23.93
N THR A 159 27.00 -21.92 24.38
CA THR A 159 27.36 -23.26 24.88
C THR A 159 28.11 -23.07 26.18
N ASP A 160 27.70 -23.78 27.24
CA ASP A 160 28.37 -23.71 28.52
C ASP A 160 29.84 -24.14 28.40
N GLN A 161 30.72 -23.42 29.10
CA GLN A 161 32.18 -23.63 29.08
C GLN A 161 32.88 -23.35 27.73
N ALA A 162 32.14 -22.95 26.69
CA ALA A 162 32.73 -22.49 25.45
C ALA A 162 33.35 -21.11 25.63
N THR A 163 34.55 -20.93 25.12
CA THR A 163 35.29 -19.66 25.14
C THR A 163 35.65 -19.16 23.75
N SER A 164 35.43 -19.97 22.71
CA SER A 164 35.51 -19.54 21.32
C SER A 164 34.57 -20.34 20.41
N TYR A 165 34.23 -19.74 19.28
CA TYR A 165 33.38 -20.33 18.25
C TYR A 165 34.07 -20.28 16.89
N LYS A 166 33.65 -21.14 15.97
CA LYS A 166 34.01 -21.04 14.55
C LYS A 166 32.74 -21.23 13.74
N TRP A 167 32.37 -20.20 12.98
CA TRP A 167 31.23 -20.26 12.08
C TRP A 167 31.63 -20.64 10.65
N PHE A 168 30.73 -21.32 9.97
CA PHE A 168 30.87 -21.78 8.61
C PHE A 168 29.55 -21.57 7.85
N GLN A 169 29.62 -21.44 6.54
CA GLN A 169 28.47 -21.38 5.64
C GLN A 169 28.63 -22.40 4.52
N ASP A 170 27.53 -22.98 4.04
CA ASP A 170 27.55 -23.89 2.90
C ASP A 170 27.90 -23.14 1.60
N ASP A 171 28.73 -23.78 0.76
CA ASP A 171 29.21 -23.26 -0.53
C ASP A 171 28.24 -23.54 -1.70
N GLY A 172 27.11 -24.20 -1.42
CA GLY A 172 26.13 -24.66 -2.40
C GLY A 172 26.44 -26.03 -3.01
N ASN A 173 27.58 -26.64 -2.66
CA ASN A 173 28.00 -27.97 -3.11
C ASN A 173 28.08 -28.98 -1.95
N GLY A 174 27.58 -28.62 -0.77
CA GLY A 174 27.65 -29.44 0.44
C GLY A 174 28.97 -29.33 1.20
N ASN A 175 29.85 -28.38 0.84
CA ASN A 175 31.04 -28.05 1.63
C ASN A 175 30.80 -26.80 2.46
N PHE A 176 31.50 -26.71 3.59
CA PHE A 176 31.34 -25.60 4.53
C PHE A 176 32.60 -24.74 4.57
N ASP A 177 32.46 -23.51 4.09
CA ASP A 177 33.52 -22.50 4.11
C ASP A 177 33.53 -21.76 5.44
N ARG A 178 34.73 -21.59 6.01
CA ARG A 178 34.88 -20.85 7.27
C ARG A 178 34.57 -19.37 7.08
N ILE A 179 33.72 -18.85 7.95
CA ILE A 179 33.44 -17.41 8.03
C ILE A 179 34.52 -16.79 8.91
N GLU A 180 35.42 -16.02 8.28
CA GLU A 180 36.52 -15.38 9.01
C GLU A 180 36.01 -14.38 10.05
N LEU A 181 36.70 -14.34 11.20
CA LEU A 181 36.43 -13.44 12.34
C LEU A 181 35.11 -13.68 13.10
N ALA A 182 34.24 -14.57 12.64
CA ALA A 182 33.05 -14.98 13.38
C ALA A 182 33.43 -15.98 14.49
N ASN A 183 33.76 -15.45 15.68
CA ASN A 183 34.24 -16.24 16.82
C ASN A 183 33.39 -16.12 18.10
N ASN A 184 32.26 -15.42 18.03
CA ASN A 184 31.33 -15.25 19.16
C ASN A 184 30.24 -16.32 19.14
N SER A 185 29.51 -16.44 20.26
CA SER A 185 28.36 -17.35 20.39
C SER A 185 27.20 -16.97 19.47
N GLU A 186 27.13 -15.72 19.04
CA GLU A 186 26.08 -15.21 18.17
C GLU A 186 26.65 -14.83 16.79
N TYR A 187 25.84 -15.03 15.74
CA TYR A 187 26.18 -14.61 14.38
C TYR A 187 24.96 -14.07 13.63
N ASN A 188 25.12 -12.90 13.00
CA ASN A 188 24.05 -12.27 12.23
C ASN A 188 24.10 -12.71 10.77
N VAL A 189 22.97 -13.15 10.24
CA VAL A 189 22.81 -13.59 8.86
C VAL A 189 21.75 -12.75 8.15
N THR A 190 21.91 -12.60 6.83
CA THR A 190 21.04 -11.77 5.97
C THR A 190 20.63 -12.49 4.66
N SER A 191 21.00 -13.75 4.52
CA SER A 191 20.75 -14.55 3.32
C SER A 191 20.46 -16.01 3.68
N SER A 192 19.58 -16.63 2.90
CA SER A 192 19.30 -18.06 2.99
C SER A 192 20.57 -18.87 2.77
N ASN A 193 20.91 -19.73 3.72
CA ASN A 193 22.02 -20.67 3.61
C ASN A 193 21.94 -21.67 4.77
N ILE A 194 22.75 -22.72 4.70
CA ILE A 194 23.03 -23.57 5.86
C ILE A 194 24.29 -23.02 6.54
N TYR A 195 24.18 -22.68 7.81
CA TYR A 195 25.29 -22.23 8.65
C TYR A 195 25.65 -23.30 9.65
N LYS A 196 26.94 -23.46 9.93
CA LYS A 196 27.42 -24.34 10.99
C LYS A 196 28.24 -23.57 11.99
N THR A 197 28.24 -24.01 13.23
CA THR A 197 29.19 -23.50 14.21
C THR A 197 29.70 -24.57 15.13
N GLU A 198 30.96 -24.41 15.52
CA GLU A 198 31.68 -25.28 16.42
C GLU A 198 32.10 -24.48 17.65
N ALA A 199 31.65 -24.90 18.83
CA ALA A 199 31.97 -24.28 20.11
C ALA A 199 33.15 -25.00 20.77
N TYR A 200 34.14 -24.26 21.26
CA TYR A 200 35.37 -24.79 21.84
C TYR A 200 35.64 -24.21 23.22
N ASN A 201 36.24 -25.01 24.12
CA ASN A 201 36.75 -24.51 25.40
C ASN A 201 38.15 -23.88 25.29
N ASN A 202 38.71 -23.45 26.41
CA ASN A 202 40.06 -22.84 26.48
C ASN A 202 41.21 -23.77 26.05
N ASP A 203 41.01 -25.08 26.09
CA ASP A 203 41.99 -26.08 25.68
C ASP A 203 41.82 -26.50 24.20
N ASN A 204 41.01 -25.77 23.43
CA ASN A 204 40.63 -26.09 22.04
C ASN A 204 39.93 -27.45 21.89
N VAL A 205 39.28 -27.94 22.94
CA VAL A 205 38.41 -29.12 22.85
C VAL A 205 37.07 -28.70 22.28
N LEU A 206 36.64 -29.37 21.21
CA LEU A 206 35.31 -29.19 20.63
C LEU A 206 34.25 -29.65 21.64
N LEU A 207 33.40 -28.72 22.07
CA LEU A 207 32.33 -28.97 23.02
C LEU A 207 31.01 -29.31 22.32
N ARG A 208 30.68 -28.58 21.24
CA ARG A 208 29.37 -28.70 20.58
C ARG A 208 29.42 -28.25 19.13
N LYS A 209 28.51 -28.79 18.32
CA LYS A 209 28.22 -28.33 16.96
C LYS A 209 26.75 -27.94 16.82
N TYR A 210 26.48 -26.88 16.07
CA TYR A 210 25.15 -26.49 15.64
C TYR A 210 25.12 -26.35 14.13
N GLU A 211 23.96 -26.57 13.55
CA GLU A 211 23.64 -26.31 12.15
C GLU A 211 22.33 -25.57 12.10
N PHE A 212 22.31 -24.49 11.33
CA PHE A 212 21.16 -23.62 11.16
C PHE A 212 20.81 -23.61 9.69
N ASN A 213 19.62 -24.05 9.35
CA ASN A 213 19.12 -23.99 7.99
C ASN A 213 18.21 -22.77 7.87
N ILE A 214 18.71 -21.75 7.16
CA ILE A 214 18.10 -20.42 7.14
C ILE A 214 17.43 -20.19 5.80
N GLU A 215 16.16 -19.79 5.84
CA GLU A 215 15.39 -19.42 4.65
C GLU A 215 14.84 -18.00 4.76
N PHE A 216 15.29 -17.12 3.86
CA PHE A 216 14.75 -15.77 3.68
C PHE A 216 13.72 -15.72 2.54
N PHE A 217 12.49 -15.35 2.87
CA PHE A 217 11.39 -15.21 1.90
C PHE A 217 11.31 -13.80 1.33
N GLU A 218 10.82 -13.71 0.09
CA GLU A 218 10.53 -12.42 -0.56
C GLU A 218 9.36 -11.72 0.13
N ARG A 219 9.42 -10.38 0.15
CA ARG A 219 8.31 -9.56 0.64
C ARG A 219 7.31 -9.28 -0.51
N PRO A 220 6.01 -9.07 -0.22
CA PRO A 220 5.04 -8.69 -1.24
C PRO A 220 5.46 -7.43 -2.01
N ILE A 221 5.33 -7.44 -3.34
CA ILE A 221 5.78 -6.33 -4.20
C ILE A 221 4.57 -5.68 -4.86
N PHE A 222 4.39 -4.38 -4.65
CA PHE A 222 3.37 -3.55 -5.29
C PHE A 222 3.76 -2.07 -5.25
N THR A 223 3.07 -1.24 -6.03
CA THR A 223 3.36 0.19 -6.20
C THR A 223 2.10 1.01 -6.26
N PHE A 224 2.17 2.24 -5.74
CA PHE A 224 1.17 3.29 -5.93
C PHE A 224 1.78 4.48 -6.67
N GLU A 225 0.92 5.29 -7.27
CA GLU A 225 1.28 6.66 -7.60
C GLU A 225 1.53 7.45 -6.29
N ASN A 226 2.27 8.55 -6.38
CA ASN A 226 2.51 9.38 -5.20
C ASN A 226 1.23 10.09 -4.72
N GLU A 227 0.31 10.36 -5.64
CA GLU A 227 -0.88 11.15 -5.38
C GLU A 227 -2.04 10.71 -6.28
N TYR A 228 -3.24 10.66 -5.69
CA TYR A 228 -4.50 10.43 -6.39
C TYR A 228 -5.48 11.58 -6.14
N ILE A 229 -6.34 11.84 -7.13
CA ILE A 229 -7.38 12.87 -7.05
C ILE A 229 -8.73 12.22 -6.81
N LEU A 230 -9.41 12.67 -5.76
CA LEU A 230 -10.78 12.31 -5.44
C LEU A 230 -11.71 13.48 -5.78
N CYS A 231 -12.51 13.32 -6.84
CA CYS A 231 -13.46 14.35 -7.27
C CYS A 231 -14.64 14.47 -6.31
N THR A 232 -14.93 15.71 -5.89
CA THR A 232 -16.02 16.07 -4.98
C THR A 232 -16.98 17.04 -5.64
N ASN A 233 -18.20 17.15 -5.08
CA ASN A 233 -19.24 18.07 -5.56
C ASN A 233 -19.55 17.91 -7.06
N LEU A 234 -19.73 16.65 -7.48
CA LEU A 234 -19.93 16.30 -8.87
C LEU A 234 -21.14 17.04 -9.49
N ASN A 235 -20.96 17.56 -10.70
CA ASN A 235 -21.93 18.24 -11.53
C ASN A 235 -22.36 17.44 -12.78
N GLY A 236 -21.81 16.24 -12.98
CA GLY A 236 -22.19 15.31 -14.06
C GLY A 236 -21.41 15.51 -15.36
N THR A 237 -20.32 16.28 -15.35
CA THR A 237 -19.44 16.51 -16.51
C THR A 237 -18.03 15.98 -16.29
N GLU A 238 -17.81 15.27 -15.19
CA GLU A 238 -16.50 14.75 -14.82
C GLU A 238 -16.09 13.58 -15.70
N GLU A 239 -14.80 13.50 -15.98
CA GLU A 239 -14.17 12.34 -16.62
C GLU A 239 -13.65 11.40 -15.51
N ILE A 240 -14.57 10.90 -14.68
CA ILE A 240 -14.25 9.91 -13.63
C ILE A 240 -14.26 8.53 -14.30
N GLU A 241 -13.08 7.96 -14.56
CA GLU A 241 -13.00 6.68 -15.28
C GLU A 241 -13.61 5.50 -14.51
N THR A 242 -13.75 5.60 -13.19
CA THR A 242 -14.41 4.66 -12.27
C THR A 242 -14.33 5.29 -10.88
N PRO A 243 -15.05 4.81 -9.84
CA PRO A 243 -14.72 5.20 -8.47
C PRO A 243 -13.20 5.08 -8.25
N LEU A 244 -12.59 6.07 -7.59
CA LEU A 244 -11.16 6.02 -7.27
C LEU A 244 -10.91 4.76 -6.45
N ILE A 245 -10.03 3.89 -6.94
CA ILE A 245 -9.62 2.66 -6.27
C ILE A 245 -8.11 2.73 -6.07
N LEU A 246 -7.66 2.56 -4.83
CA LEU A 246 -6.26 2.27 -4.55
C LEU A 246 -6.13 0.74 -4.50
N ASP A 247 -5.49 0.16 -5.50
CA ASP A 247 -5.39 -1.30 -5.66
C ASP A 247 -3.92 -1.74 -5.58
N THR A 248 -3.63 -2.68 -4.68
CA THR A 248 -2.30 -3.29 -4.57
C THR A 248 -2.00 -4.26 -5.71
N GLY A 249 -3.03 -4.78 -6.38
CA GLY A 249 -2.92 -5.81 -7.42
C GLY A 249 -2.57 -7.20 -6.91
N LEU A 250 -2.64 -7.43 -5.59
CA LEU A 250 -2.27 -8.69 -4.94
C LEU A 250 -3.52 -9.51 -4.58
N ASP A 251 -3.38 -10.84 -4.55
CA ASP A 251 -4.51 -11.76 -4.33
C ASP A 251 -4.93 -11.82 -2.85
N ASP A 252 -6.22 -11.57 -2.58
CA ASP A 252 -6.89 -11.66 -1.27
C ASP A 252 -6.76 -13.03 -0.58
N SER A 253 -6.55 -14.11 -1.35
CA SER A 253 -6.43 -15.48 -0.84
C SER A 253 -5.00 -15.85 -0.43
N GLU A 254 -4.01 -15.06 -0.87
CA GLU A 254 -2.59 -15.27 -0.60
C GLU A 254 -2.01 -14.21 0.36
N HIS A 255 -2.72 -13.10 0.56
CA HIS A 255 -2.27 -11.96 1.35
C HIS A 255 -3.34 -11.43 2.30
N SER A 256 -2.91 -10.84 3.41
CA SER A 256 -3.75 -10.01 4.27
C SER A 256 -3.36 -8.53 4.16
N PHE A 257 -4.34 -7.66 4.37
CA PHE A 257 -4.23 -6.22 4.16
C PHE A 257 -4.71 -5.47 5.40
N ILE A 258 -3.92 -4.50 5.84
CA ILE A 258 -4.29 -3.56 6.89
C ILE A 258 -4.16 -2.15 6.32
N TRP A 259 -5.30 -1.51 6.09
CA TRP A 259 -5.35 -0.12 5.62
C TRP A 259 -5.38 0.86 6.80
N SER A 260 -4.70 1.98 6.66
CA SER A 260 -4.79 3.12 7.56
C SER A 260 -4.94 4.44 6.81
N LEU A 261 -5.61 5.39 7.45
CA LEU A 261 -5.76 6.77 6.98
C LEU A 261 -5.19 7.70 8.05
N ASN A 262 -4.20 8.51 7.69
CA ASN A 262 -3.49 9.42 8.60
C ASN A 262 -3.03 8.68 9.88
N ASP A 263 -2.35 7.53 9.67
CA ASP A 263 -1.85 6.62 10.72
C ASP A 263 -2.92 5.94 11.59
N VAL A 264 -4.21 6.09 11.27
CA VAL A 264 -5.32 5.42 11.98
C VAL A 264 -5.82 4.23 11.17
N VAL A 265 -5.75 3.03 11.74
CA VAL A 265 -6.21 1.79 11.10
C VAL A 265 -7.72 1.84 10.80
N ILE A 266 -8.09 1.49 9.57
CA ILE A 266 -9.47 1.39 9.09
C ILE A 266 -9.90 -0.08 9.20
N ALA A 267 -10.39 -0.47 10.36
CA ALA A 267 -10.61 -1.89 10.70
C ALA A 267 -11.58 -2.65 9.78
N SER A 268 -12.44 -1.97 9.02
CA SER A 268 -13.37 -2.61 8.07
C SER A 268 -12.74 -2.95 6.72
N GLU A 269 -11.57 -2.39 6.40
CA GLU A 269 -10.93 -2.50 5.10
C GLU A 269 -9.80 -3.53 5.15
N THR A 270 -10.07 -4.72 4.62
CA THR A 270 -9.14 -5.87 4.64
C THR A 270 -8.87 -6.46 3.26
N LYS A 271 -9.31 -5.76 2.22
CA LYS A 271 -9.19 -6.17 0.82
C LYS A 271 -7.90 -5.66 0.20
N SER A 272 -7.49 -6.30 -0.90
CA SER A 272 -6.39 -5.88 -1.78
C SER A 272 -6.53 -4.47 -2.34
N TYR A 273 -7.73 -3.91 -2.27
CA TYR A 273 -8.03 -2.54 -2.67
C TYR A 273 -8.87 -1.81 -1.62
N ILE A 274 -8.87 -0.48 -1.69
CA ILE A 274 -9.78 0.40 -0.95
C ILE A 274 -10.38 1.44 -1.91
N ILE A 275 -11.59 1.92 -1.59
CA ILE A 275 -12.24 3.03 -2.29
C ILE A 275 -12.21 4.25 -1.34
N PRO A 276 -11.27 5.20 -1.52
CA PRO A 276 -11.20 6.38 -0.66
C PRO A 276 -12.48 7.20 -0.68
N THR A 277 -12.90 7.68 0.49
CA THR A 277 -14.06 8.58 0.66
C THR A 277 -13.67 9.92 1.28
N SER A 278 -12.40 10.07 1.67
CA SER A 278 -11.81 11.26 2.27
C SER A 278 -10.42 11.52 1.72
N GLU A 279 -9.96 12.76 1.78
CA GLU A 279 -8.55 13.08 1.56
C GLU A 279 -7.68 12.66 2.74
N GLY A 280 -6.38 12.50 2.50
CA GLY A 280 -5.37 12.17 3.51
C GLY A 280 -4.32 11.20 3.01
N ASP A 281 -3.44 10.80 3.93
CA ASP A 281 -2.38 9.85 3.65
C ASP A 281 -2.89 8.43 3.92
N TYR A 282 -3.06 7.67 2.85
CA TYR A 282 -3.45 6.26 2.89
C TYR A 282 -2.19 5.39 2.95
N THR A 283 -2.16 4.46 3.89
CA THR A 283 -1.11 3.45 4.00
C THR A 283 -1.72 2.07 4.00
N VAL A 284 -1.05 1.11 3.37
CA VAL A 284 -1.41 -0.31 3.45
C VAL A 284 -0.20 -1.12 3.88
N GLU A 285 -0.38 -1.94 4.90
CA GLU A 285 0.51 -3.05 5.22
C GLU A 285 -0.06 -4.32 4.59
N VAL A 286 0.73 -4.94 3.72
CA VAL A 286 0.39 -6.21 3.08
C VAL A 286 1.26 -7.31 3.65
N THR A 287 0.67 -8.41 4.09
CA THR A 287 1.38 -9.56 4.66
C THR A 287 1.06 -10.84 3.89
N SER A 288 2.09 -11.57 3.45
CA SER A 288 1.93 -12.88 2.82
C SER A 288 1.40 -13.92 3.82
N LEU A 289 0.39 -14.69 3.45
CA LEU A 289 -0.20 -15.72 4.33
C LEU A 289 0.65 -17.00 4.44
N SER A 290 1.55 -17.25 3.48
CA SER A 290 2.42 -18.42 3.47
C SER A 290 3.75 -18.17 4.18
N THR A 291 4.29 -16.96 4.07
CA THR A 291 5.64 -16.62 4.57
C THR A 291 5.64 -15.61 5.71
N PHE A 292 4.50 -14.96 5.98
CA PHE A 292 4.34 -13.89 6.98
C PHE A 292 5.19 -12.63 6.73
N CYS A 293 5.84 -12.53 5.58
CA CYS A 293 6.58 -11.33 5.20
C CYS A 293 5.65 -10.19 4.81
N SER A 294 5.93 -9.00 5.33
CA SER A 294 5.12 -7.81 5.10
C SER A 294 5.80 -6.72 4.28
N THR A 295 5.02 -5.86 3.65
CA THR A 295 5.48 -4.63 3.00
C THR A 295 4.48 -3.51 3.28
N ILE A 296 5.02 -2.33 3.58
CA ILE A 296 4.23 -1.13 3.83
C ILE A 296 4.46 -0.14 2.68
N LYS A 297 3.37 0.39 2.13
CA LYS A 297 3.39 1.47 1.14
C LYS A 297 2.32 2.51 1.48
N ASN A 298 2.58 3.74 1.08
CA ASN A 298 1.67 4.87 1.26
C ASN A 298 1.46 5.65 -0.04
N THR A 299 0.37 6.41 -0.06
CA THR A 299 0.03 7.39 -1.09
C THR A 299 -0.85 8.47 -0.48
N THR A 300 -0.87 9.66 -1.08
CA THR A 300 -1.78 10.73 -0.67
C THR A 300 -3.00 10.79 -1.59
N VAL A 301 -4.18 10.96 -1.01
CA VAL A 301 -5.42 11.26 -1.74
C VAL A 301 -5.80 12.71 -1.46
N ASN A 302 -6.00 13.51 -2.52
CA ASN A 302 -6.39 14.91 -2.41
C ASN A 302 -7.73 15.16 -3.08
N PHE A 303 -8.54 16.06 -2.50
CA PHE A 303 -9.77 16.47 -3.15
C PHE A 303 -9.53 17.42 -4.33
N SER A 304 -10.43 17.36 -5.30
CA SER A 304 -10.64 18.42 -6.28
C SER A 304 -12.14 18.53 -6.60
N SER A 305 -12.58 19.68 -7.11
CA SER A 305 -13.99 19.92 -7.43
C SER A 305 -14.16 20.63 -8.76
N PRO A 306 -15.33 20.50 -9.43
CA PRO A 306 -15.64 21.30 -10.59
C PRO A 306 -15.47 22.81 -10.30
N PRO A 307 -15.03 23.61 -11.28
CA PRO A 307 -14.87 25.04 -11.09
C PRO A 307 -16.23 25.72 -10.86
N VAL A 308 -16.31 26.65 -9.92
CA VAL A 308 -17.36 27.67 -9.85
C VAL A 308 -16.86 28.89 -10.59
N ILE A 309 -17.43 29.17 -11.75
CA ILE A 309 -16.94 30.23 -12.65
C ILE A 309 -17.79 31.51 -12.57
N THR A 310 -17.11 32.65 -12.55
CA THR A 310 -17.67 33.98 -12.78
C THR A 310 -16.93 34.65 -13.93
N ALA A 311 -17.60 35.49 -14.72
CA ALA A 311 -16.97 36.24 -15.81
C ALA A 311 -17.56 37.64 -15.91
N ASN A 312 -16.70 38.64 -16.09
CA ASN A 312 -17.08 40.04 -16.20
C ASN A 312 -16.36 40.71 -17.37
N VAL A 313 -17.04 41.65 -18.03
CA VAL A 313 -16.38 42.56 -18.98
C VAL A 313 -15.67 43.66 -18.21
N ILE A 314 -14.37 43.81 -18.40
CA ILE A 314 -13.55 44.81 -17.69
C ILE A 314 -13.27 46.08 -18.49
N THR A 315 -13.66 46.12 -19.76
CA THR A 315 -13.72 47.36 -20.56
C THR A 315 -15.07 48.06 -20.37
N ASN A 316 -15.15 49.34 -20.76
CA ASN A 316 -16.45 50.04 -20.79
C ASN A 316 -17.35 49.45 -21.89
N ALA A 317 -18.66 49.59 -21.75
CA ALA A 317 -19.60 49.40 -22.85
C ALA A 317 -19.28 50.34 -24.03
N PHE A 318 -19.68 49.93 -25.24
CA PHE A 318 -19.56 50.68 -26.49
C PHE A 318 -18.12 50.95 -26.95
N THR A 319 -17.20 50.04 -26.61
CA THR A 319 -15.83 50.02 -27.12
C THR A 319 -15.71 49.04 -28.28
N ASN A 320 -14.90 49.37 -29.29
CA ASN A 320 -14.70 48.50 -30.47
C ASN A 320 -14.27 47.06 -30.13
N TYR A 321 -13.56 46.88 -29.02
CA TYR A 321 -13.06 45.59 -28.55
C TYR A 321 -13.19 45.50 -27.03
N HIS A 322 -13.58 44.33 -26.56
CA HIS A 322 -13.75 44.08 -25.13
C HIS A 322 -12.64 43.18 -24.58
N THR A 323 -12.40 43.33 -23.28
CA THR A 323 -11.64 42.37 -22.49
C THR A 323 -12.58 41.76 -21.45
N ILE A 324 -12.59 40.43 -21.39
CA ILE A 324 -13.33 39.65 -20.39
C ILE A 324 -12.33 39.06 -19.42
N GLU A 325 -12.65 39.15 -18.13
CA GLU A 325 -11.92 38.47 -17.07
C GLU A 325 -12.84 37.45 -16.41
N ALA A 326 -12.38 36.21 -16.38
CA ALA A 326 -13.03 35.08 -15.74
C ALA A 326 -12.24 34.65 -14.51
N ASN A 327 -12.96 34.37 -13.44
CA ASN A 327 -12.40 33.90 -12.18
C ASN A 327 -13.11 32.61 -11.78
N THR A 328 -12.34 31.69 -11.20
CA THR A 328 -12.83 30.40 -10.72
C THR A 328 -12.57 30.25 -9.23
N SER A 329 -13.47 29.56 -8.53
CA SER A 329 -13.24 29.02 -7.20
C SER A 329 -13.59 27.53 -7.16
N GLY A 330 -13.17 26.85 -6.11
CA GLY A 330 -13.42 25.43 -5.89
C GLY A 330 -12.76 24.95 -4.60
N ILE A 331 -12.93 23.66 -4.28
CA ILE A 331 -12.39 23.01 -3.08
C ILE A 331 -11.24 22.08 -3.47
N GLY A 332 -10.19 22.04 -2.65
CA GLY A 332 -9.06 21.14 -2.85
C GLY A 332 -8.01 21.63 -3.85
N LYS A 333 -7.27 20.68 -4.46
CA LYS A 333 -6.11 20.92 -5.32
C LYS A 333 -6.52 21.29 -6.74
N ASN A 334 -7.09 22.47 -6.89
CA ASN A 334 -7.65 22.92 -8.16
C ASN A 334 -6.60 23.56 -9.06
N ASN A 335 -6.60 23.15 -10.32
CA ASN A 335 -5.90 23.84 -11.39
C ASN A 335 -6.86 23.96 -12.57
N TYR A 336 -7.16 25.19 -12.98
CA TYR A 336 -8.25 25.46 -13.91
C TYR A 336 -7.75 26.04 -15.22
N GLN A 337 -8.37 25.59 -16.32
CA GLN A 337 -8.19 26.18 -17.64
C GLN A 337 -9.49 26.78 -18.14
N PHE A 338 -9.38 27.81 -18.97
CA PHE A 338 -10.48 28.62 -19.46
C PHE A 338 -10.58 28.56 -20.98
N SER A 339 -11.79 28.64 -21.50
CA SER A 339 -12.10 28.74 -22.92
C SER A 339 -13.24 29.75 -23.12
N ILE A 340 -13.22 30.45 -24.26
CA ILE A 340 -14.30 31.34 -24.73
C ILE A 340 -14.89 30.76 -26.01
N ASP A 341 -16.22 30.63 -26.05
CA ASP A 341 -16.98 30.16 -27.22
C ASP A 341 -16.47 28.86 -27.86
N ASN A 342 -16.06 27.91 -27.02
CA ASN A 342 -15.44 26.63 -27.43
C ASN A 342 -14.10 26.79 -28.19
N GLY A 343 -13.41 27.91 -27.98
CA GLY A 343 -12.05 28.14 -28.46
C GLY A 343 -11.00 27.32 -27.70
N PRO A 344 -9.70 27.53 -28.00
CA PRO A 344 -8.62 26.82 -27.34
C PRO A 344 -8.59 27.12 -25.83
N TRP A 345 -8.21 26.11 -25.06
CA TRP A 345 -8.00 26.24 -23.61
C TRP A 345 -6.74 27.06 -23.31
N GLN A 346 -6.82 27.88 -22.26
CA GLN A 346 -5.69 28.67 -21.73
C GLN A 346 -5.69 28.68 -20.20
N ASP A 347 -4.52 28.87 -19.60
CA ASP A 347 -4.36 28.85 -18.13
C ASP A 347 -4.83 30.15 -17.47
N THR A 348 -5.05 31.22 -18.24
CA THR A 348 -5.51 32.51 -17.73
C THR A 348 -6.95 32.77 -18.10
N GLY A 349 -7.74 33.31 -17.16
CA GLY A 349 -9.13 33.73 -17.42
C GLY A 349 -9.27 35.07 -18.17
N ILE A 350 -8.20 35.59 -18.80
CA ILE A 350 -8.23 36.89 -19.50
C ILE A 350 -8.40 36.65 -21.01
N PHE A 351 -9.47 37.21 -21.58
CA PHE A 351 -9.75 37.16 -23.01
C PHE A 351 -9.74 38.57 -23.59
N ASN A 352 -8.78 38.85 -24.48
CA ASN A 352 -8.64 40.16 -25.12
C ASN A 352 -9.28 40.17 -26.51
N ASN A 353 -9.57 41.37 -27.01
CA ASN A 353 -10.06 41.57 -28.38
C ASN A 353 -11.38 40.83 -28.66
N VAL A 354 -12.22 40.70 -27.64
CA VAL A 354 -13.51 40.01 -27.74
C VAL A 354 -14.50 40.90 -28.47
N SER A 355 -15.26 40.30 -29.40
CA SER A 355 -16.33 40.98 -30.12
C SER A 355 -17.46 41.39 -29.18
N PHE A 356 -18.40 42.18 -29.68
CA PHE A 356 -19.63 42.46 -28.95
C PHE A 356 -20.61 41.28 -29.05
N GLY A 357 -21.51 41.17 -28.08
CA GLY A 357 -22.52 40.11 -28.02
C GLY A 357 -22.44 39.25 -26.76
N GLU A 358 -23.23 38.19 -26.74
CA GLU A 358 -23.19 37.17 -25.70
C GLU A 358 -22.03 36.21 -25.98
N HIS A 359 -21.19 36.00 -24.97
CA HIS A 359 -20.08 35.04 -25.01
C HIS A 359 -20.27 34.00 -23.92
N ILE A 360 -19.88 32.76 -24.21
CA ILE A 360 -19.87 31.66 -23.25
C ILE A 360 -18.44 31.46 -22.78
N ILE A 361 -18.21 31.65 -21.49
CA ILE A 361 -16.94 31.33 -20.85
C ILE A 361 -17.07 30.00 -20.16
N THR A 362 -16.16 29.07 -20.47
CA THR A 362 -16.09 27.74 -19.88
C THR A 362 -14.80 27.61 -19.10
N ALA A 363 -14.85 27.02 -17.91
CA ALA A 363 -13.69 26.58 -17.16
C ALA A 363 -13.73 25.06 -16.96
N ARG A 364 -12.56 24.43 -16.93
CA ARG A 364 -12.39 23.01 -16.63
C ARG A 364 -11.34 22.80 -15.56
N ASP A 365 -11.55 21.81 -14.71
CA ASP A 365 -10.50 21.28 -13.84
C ASP A 365 -9.53 20.42 -14.64
N THR A 366 -8.23 20.69 -14.52
CA THR A 366 -7.19 19.91 -15.22
C THR A 366 -6.97 18.54 -14.59
N ASN A 367 -7.46 18.31 -13.37
CA ASN A 367 -7.45 16.97 -12.76
C ASN A 367 -8.65 16.10 -13.21
N GLY A 368 -9.53 16.61 -14.07
CA GLY A 368 -10.65 15.82 -14.62
C GLY A 368 -11.94 15.90 -13.81
N CYS A 369 -12.00 16.68 -12.73
CA CYS A 369 -13.18 16.79 -11.87
C CYS A 369 -14.27 17.73 -12.41
N GLY A 370 -14.38 17.90 -13.72
CA GLY A 370 -15.54 18.50 -14.37
C GLY A 370 -15.32 19.91 -14.94
N ILE A 371 -16.38 20.40 -15.60
CA ILE A 371 -16.42 21.68 -16.31
C ILE A 371 -17.61 22.51 -15.84
N SER A 372 -17.48 23.85 -15.93
CA SER A 372 -18.58 24.78 -15.70
C SER A 372 -18.54 25.90 -16.73
N SER A 373 -19.70 26.47 -17.05
CA SER A 373 -19.78 27.60 -17.97
C SER A 373 -20.69 28.72 -17.44
N THR A 374 -20.40 29.94 -17.87
CA THR A 374 -21.20 31.12 -17.59
C THR A 374 -21.28 32.02 -18.83
N LYS A 375 -22.32 32.85 -18.88
CA LYS A 375 -22.55 33.78 -19.98
C LYS A 375 -22.17 35.19 -19.57
N VAL A 376 -21.57 35.92 -20.49
CA VAL A 376 -21.21 37.33 -20.29
C VAL A 376 -21.58 38.14 -21.53
N MET A 377 -22.04 39.37 -21.33
CA MET A 377 -22.54 40.26 -22.39
C MET A 377 -21.57 41.40 -22.63
N ALA A 378 -20.90 41.39 -23.78
CA ALA A 378 -20.12 42.52 -24.29
C ALA A 378 -21.05 43.51 -25.00
N ILE A 379 -21.27 44.68 -24.38
CA ILE A 379 -22.32 45.62 -24.80
C ILE A 379 -21.82 46.57 -25.89
N GLU A 380 -22.50 46.53 -27.03
CA GLU A 380 -22.33 47.46 -28.16
C GLU A 380 -23.72 47.82 -28.74
N TYR A 381 -23.77 48.75 -29.70
CA TYR A 381 -25.00 49.12 -30.41
C TYR A 381 -25.00 48.73 -31.92
N PRO A 382 -26.17 48.43 -32.52
CA PRO A 382 -26.25 48.18 -33.95
C PRO A 382 -25.87 49.43 -34.76
N LYS A 383 -24.93 49.29 -35.70
CA LYS A 383 -24.48 50.41 -36.54
C LYS A 383 -25.50 50.79 -37.63
N TYR A 384 -26.41 49.88 -37.96
CA TYR A 384 -27.49 50.14 -38.90
C TYR A 384 -28.68 49.22 -38.62
N PHE A 385 -29.82 49.54 -39.24
CA PHE A 385 -30.99 48.66 -39.30
C PHE A 385 -31.75 48.87 -40.62
N THR A 386 -32.54 47.88 -41.03
CA THR A 386 -33.24 47.81 -42.31
C THR A 386 -34.73 47.58 -42.12
N PRO A 387 -35.53 48.63 -41.83
CA PRO A 387 -36.97 48.50 -41.63
C PRO A 387 -37.70 48.29 -42.97
N ASN A 388 -37.59 47.09 -43.54
CA ASN A 388 -38.20 46.64 -44.79
C ASN A 388 -39.24 45.51 -44.58
N ASN A 389 -39.45 45.09 -43.32
CA ASN A 389 -40.39 44.08 -42.88
C ASN A 389 -40.08 42.68 -43.47
N ASP A 390 -38.80 42.35 -43.63
CA ASP A 390 -38.34 41.03 -44.03
C ASP A 390 -38.02 40.09 -42.84
N GLY A 391 -38.15 40.60 -41.61
CA GLY A 391 -37.86 39.90 -40.37
C GLY A 391 -36.44 40.12 -39.85
N PHE A 392 -35.55 40.78 -40.60
CA PHE A 392 -34.14 40.96 -40.27
C PHE A 392 -33.79 42.45 -40.09
N ASN A 393 -33.29 42.80 -38.89
CA ASN A 393 -32.92 44.17 -38.53
C ASN A 393 -34.05 45.20 -38.76
N ASP A 394 -35.31 44.80 -38.61
CA ASP A 394 -36.47 45.68 -38.84
C ASP A 394 -36.61 46.79 -37.80
N THR A 395 -36.04 46.59 -36.62
CA THR A 395 -36.04 47.58 -35.54
C THR A 395 -34.64 47.81 -35.02
N TRP A 396 -34.41 49.03 -34.52
CA TRP A 396 -33.17 49.41 -33.87
C TRP A 396 -33.33 49.43 -32.34
N ASN A 397 -32.52 48.64 -31.63
CA ASN A 397 -32.44 48.59 -30.16
C ASN A 397 -31.04 48.13 -29.69
N ILE A 398 -30.67 48.42 -28.44
CA ILE A 398 -29.42 47.95 -27.81
C ILE A 398 -29.74 46.74 -26.91
N THR A 399 -29.78 45.55 -27.51
CA THR A 399 -30.23 44.32 -26.84
C THR A 399 -29.34 43.89 -25.67
N GLY A 400 -28.05 44.23 -25.68
CA GLY A 400 -27.13 43.99 -24.57
C GLY A 400 -27.52 44.70 -23.26
N LEU A 401 -28.42 45.69 -23.32
CA LEU A 401 -28.97 46.40 -22.16
C LEU A 401 -30.37 45.92 -21.73
N LYS A 402 -30.87 44.80 -22.28
CA LYS A 402 -32.22 44.29 -21.98
C LYS A 402 -32.48 44.05 -20.50
N ASN A 403 -31.45 43.79 -19.70
CA ASN A 403 -31.58 43.57 -18.25
C ASN A 403 -31.45 44.86 -17.41
N GLN A 404 -31.41 46.04 -18.04
CA GLN A 404 -31.34 47.33 -17.35
C GLN A 404 -32.64 48.12 -17.48
N PRO A 405 -33.65 47.89 -16.61
CA PRO A 405 -34.96 48.54 -16.72
C PRO A 405 -34.91 50.07 -16.55
N GLN A 406 -33.84 50.63 -15.99
CA GLN A 406 -33.65 52.09 -15.92
C GLN A 406 -33.06 52.72 -17.19
N ALA A 407 -32.58 51.91 -18.14
CA ALA A 407 -31.88 52.43 -19.32
C ALA A 407 -32.86 53.18 -20.24
N LYS A 408 -32.42 54.33 -20.78
CA LYS A 408 -33.24 55.19 -21.65
C LYS A 408 -32.47 55.61 -22.88
N ILE A 409 -33.01 55.23 -24.04
CA ILE A 409 -32.52 55.63 -25.36
C ILE A 409 -33.36 56.79 -25.87
N TYR A 410 -32.68 57.81 -26.39
CA TYR A 410 -33.28 58.92 -27.11
C TYR A 410 -32.69 58.99 -28.52
N ILE A 411 -33.53 59.00 -29.56
CA ILE A 411 -33.13 58.99 -30.97
C ILE A 411 -33.51 60.33 -31.61
N TYR A 412 -32.58 60.91 -32.37
CA TYR A 412 -32.66 62.24 -32.96
C TYR A 412 -32.38 62.20 -34.46
N ASN A 413 -32.97 63.13 -35.21
CA ASN A 413 -32.57 63.38 -36.60
C ASN A 413 -31.31 64.26 -36.68
N ARG A 414 -30.81 64.50 -37.91
CA ARG A 414 -29.65 65.37 -38.20
C ARG A 414 -29.75 66.82 -37.73
N TYR A 415 -30.94 67.29 -37.36
CA TYR A 415 -31.18 68.64 -36.85
C TYR A 415 -31.35 68.67 -35.32
N GLY A 416 -31.13 67.55 -34.63
CA GLY A 416 -31.28 67.43 -33.18
C GLY A 416 -32.73 67.30 -32.69
N LYS A 417 -33.71 67.11 -33.58
CA LYS A 417 -35.10 66.88 -33.19
C LYS A 417 -35.27 65.46 -32.66
N LEU A 418 -35.78 65.33 -31.43
CA LEU A 418 -36.14 64.05 -30.83
C LEU A 418 -37.26 63.36 -31.64
N LEU A 419 -37.00 62.14 -32.08
CA LEU A 419 -37.93 61.30 -32.84
C LEU A 419 -38.55 60.21 -31.97
N LYS A 420 -37.75 59.56 -31.15
CA LYS A 420 -38.18 58.41 -30.36
C LYS A 420 -37.48 58.41 -29.01
N GLN A 421 -38.22 58.04 -27.97
CA GLN A 421 -37.67 57.59 -26.70
C GLN A 421 -38.08 56.13 -26.53
N LEU A 422 -37.14 55.28 -26.13
CA LEU A 422 -37.40 53.87 -25.88
C LEU A 422 -36.56 53.34 -24.72
N ASN A 423 -37.02 52.26 -24.12
CA ASN A 423 -36.32 51.53 -23.07
C ASN A 423 -35.86 50.19 -23.66
N PRO A 424 -34.56 49.84 -23.60
CA PRO A 424 -34.04 48.60 -24.18
C PRO A 424 -34.70 47.33 -23.65
N SER A 425 -35.14 47.32 -22.39
CA SER A 425 -35.77 46.18 -21.72
C SER A 425 -37.20 45.90 -22.19
N TYR A 426 -37.96 46.96 -22.48
CA TYR A 426 -39.41 46.87 -22.69
C TYR A 426 -39.85 47.16 -24.13
N SER A 427 -38.97 47.72 -24.96
CA SER A 427 -39.28 48.06 -26.35
C SER A 427 -38.72 47.02 -27.31
N SER A 428 -39.47 46.72 -28.37
CA SER A 428 -38.95 45.99 -29.54
C SER A 428 -37.97 46.82 -30.37
N GLY A 429 -37.79 48.12 -30.07
CA GLY A 429 -36.91 49.02 -30.78
C GLY A 429 -37.67 50.05 -31.62
N TRP A 430 -36.91 50.79 -32.44
CA TRP A 430 -37.44 51.78 -33.35
C TRP A 430 -37.51 51.24 -34.79
N ASP A 431 -38.69 51.30 -35.40
CA ASP A 431 -39.00 50.83 -36.75
C ASP A 431 -38.70 51.87 -37.86
N GLY A 432 -38.06 52.98 -37.51
CA GLY A 432 -37.78 54.05 -38.47
C GLY A 432 -38.99 54.91 -38.83
N THR A 433 -40.06 54.90 -38.02
CA THR A 433 -41.22 55.79 -38.20
C THR A 433 -41.25 56.93 -37.17
N PHE A 434 -41.80 58.08 -37.55
CA PHE A 434 -42.09 59.18 -36.62
C PHE A 434 -43.50 59.69 -36.88
N LYS A 435 -44.39 59.55 -35.88
CA LYS A 435 -45.82 59.89 -35.99
C LYS A 435 -46.50 59.25 -37.20
N GLY A 436 -46.18 57.98 -37.48
CA GLY A 436 -46.71 57.22 -38.61
C GLY A 436 -46.06 57.52 -39.97
N VAL A 437 -45.13 58.49 -40.03
CA VAL A 437 -44.40 58.82 -41.27
C VAL A 437 -43.08 58.07 -41.30
N ILE A 438 -42.77 57.47 -42.46
CA ILE A 438 -41.52 56.79 -42.75
C ILE A 438 -40.37 57.80 -42.75
N MET A 439 -39.33 57.56 -41.94
CA MET A 439 -38.15 58.43 -41.89
C MET A 439 -37.17 58.12 -43.03
N PRO A 440 -36.47 59.12 -43.60
CA PRO A 440 -35.55 58.92 -44.72
C PRO A 440 -34.40 57.94 -44.45
N ASN A 441 -33.82 57.36 -45.51
CA ASN A 441 -32.53 56.65 -45.41
C ASN A 441 -31.43 57.67 -45.09
N ASN A 442 -30.95 57.65 -43.85
CA ASN A 442 -29.99 58.63 -43.33
C ASN A 442 -29.31 58.10 -42.06
N ASP A 443 -28.34 58.85 -41.56
CA ASP A 443 -27.84 58.68 -40.21
C ASP A 443 -28.75 59.35 -39.19
N TYR A 444 -28.85 58.69 -38.04
CA TYR A 444 -29.61 59.11 -36.88
C TYR A 444 -28.68 59.08 -35.67
N TRP A 445 -28.85 60.05 -34.77
CA TRP A 445 -28.04 60.17 -33.56
C TRP A 445 -28.84 59.66 -32.39
N PHE A 446 -28.16 59.07 -31.41
CA PHE A 446 -28.80 58.70 -30.16
C PHE A 446 -27.98 59.10 -28.95
N THR A 447 -28.68 59.24 -27.84
CA THR A 447 -28.10 59.22 -26.50
C THR A 447 -28.70 58.08 -25.71
N ILE A 448 -27.88 57.43 -24.89
CA ILE A 448 -28.31 56.37 -23.97
C ILE A 448 -27.84 56.73 -22.57
N GLU A 449 -28.77 56.72 -21.61
CA GLU A 449 -28.49 56.73 -20.17
C GLU A 449 -28.57 55.29 -19.68
N TYR A 450 -27.48 54.74 -19.15
CA TYR A 450 -27.36 53.32 -18.75
C TYR A 450 -26.51 53.18 -17.48
N ILE A 451 -26.59 52.02 -16.83
CA ILE A 451 -25.65 51.64 -15.78
C ILE A 451 -24.48 50.91 -16.45
N GLU A 452 -23.26 51.42 -16.29
CA GLU A 452 -22.06 50.75 -16.79
C GLU A 452 -21.88 49.40 -16.07
N PRO A 453 -21.87 48.25 -16.78
CA PRO A 453 -21.69 46.96 -16.13
C PRO A 453 -20.38 46.83 -15.35
N ARG A 454 -19.32 47.50 -15.82
CA ARG A 454 -17.98 47.44 -15.22
C ARG A 454 -17.90 48.09 -13.84
N ASP A 455 -18.50 49.26 -13.66
CA ASP A 455 -18.32 50.08 -12.43
C ASP A 455 -19.64 50.44 -11.71
N GLY A 456 -20.79 50.04 -12.26
CA GLY A 456 -22.11 50.27 -11.66
C GLY A 456 -22.56 51.73 -11.68
N LEU A 457 -21.82 52.63 -12.34
CA LEU A 457 -22.17 54.04 -12.40
C LEU A 457 -23.15 54.33 -13.54
N ILE A 458 -24.02 55.32 -13.34
CA ILE A 458 -24.86 55.84 -14.42
C ILE A 458 -23.97 56.62 -15.38
N LYS A 459 -23.97 56.23 -16.65
CA LYS A 459 -23.24 56.90 -17.73
C LYS A 459 -24.18 57.30 -18.86
N VAL A 460 -23.73 58.31 -19.61
CA VAL A 460 -24.38 58.74 -20.85
C VAL A 460 -23.44 58.49 -22.02
N PHE A 461 -23.88 57.70 -22.99
CA PHE A 461 -23.16 57.47 -24.23
C PHE A 461 -23.91 58.10 -25.42
N LYS A 462 -23.15 58.58 -26.41
CA LYS A 462 -23.68 59.24 -27.60
C LYS A 462 -23.00 58.70 -28.83
N ALA A 463 -23.78 58.32 -29.84
CA ALA A 463 -23.28 57.87 -31.13
C ALA A 463 -24.35 58.04 -32.21
N HIS A 464 -24.11 57.46 -33.38
CA HIS A 464 -25.05 57.44 -34.49
C HIS A 464 -25.13 56.05 -35.12
N PHE A 465 -26.22 55.80 -35.83
CA PHE A 465 -26.46 54.59 -36.62
C PHE A 465 -27.19 54.97 -37.92
N THR A 466 -27.11 54.09 -38.91
CA THR A 466 -27.71 54.32 -40.23
C THR A 466 -29.05 53.60 -40.37
N LEU A 467 -30.09 54.31 -40.79
CA LEU A 467 -31.32 53.70 -41.32
C LEU A 467 -31.11 53.48 -42.82
N LYS A 468 -31.21 52.23 -43.27
CA LYS A 468 -31.15 51.88 -44.70
C LYS A 468 -32.41 51.12 -45.10
N ARG A 469 -32.91 51.33 -46.32
CA ARG A 469 -33.98 50.53 -46.92
C ARG A 469 -33.58 50.10 -48.31
#